data_AF-A0A920FV81-F1
#
_entry.id   AF-A0A920FV81-F1
#
_cell.length_a   1.000
_cell.length_b   1.000
_cell.length_c   1.000
_cell.angle_alpha   90.00
_cell.angle_beta   90.00
_cell.angle_gamma   90.00
#
_symmetry.space_group_name_H-M   'P 1'
#
loop_
_entity.id
_entity.type
_entity.pdbx_description
1 polymer ?
#
loop_
_entity_poly.entity_id
_entity_poly.type
_entity_poly.pdbx_seq_one_letter_code
_entity_poly.pdbx_strand_id
1 'polypeptide(L)'
;MKSTGRHSKVAPAQTLKEDSERRDFTFNSVYINLEGEVFDFYSGVKDFYENHLRFIFNPIDQIQQDYLRALRYIRFLSLFKNTKTRNEDIDAILLLSKNIFDFVKEKKISQELKKIKDMPFSLNSLNFLKKHQELKDFLQFI
;
A
#
# COMPACT_ATOMS: atom_id res chain seq x y z
N MET A 1 -2.59 19.64 -16.30
CA MET A 1 -3.57 18.93 -17.16
C MET A 1 -4.09 17.71 -16.41
N LYS A 2 -5.39 17.66 -16.09
CA LYS A 2 -6.03 16.52 -15.41
C LYS A 2 -6.32 15.42 -16.43
N SER A 3 -5.76 14.22 -16.22
CA SER A 3 -6.13 13.02 -16.96
C SER A 3 -7.46 12.51 -16.41
N THR A 4 -8.50 12.57 -17.23
CA THR A 4 -9.74 11.81 -17.01
C THR A 4 -9.48 10.35 -17.39
N GLY A 5 -10.06 9.43 -16.61
CA GLY A 5 -9.70 8.02 -16.64
C GLY A 5 -9.77 7.32 -18.01
N ARG A 6 -8.94 6.26 -18.11
CA ARG A 6 -8.64 5.34 -19.24
C ARG A 6 -7.47 5.71 -20.16
N HIS A 7 -6.96 6.94 -20.08
CA HIS A 7 -5.69 7.31 -20.72
C HIS A 7 -4.74 7.97 -19.70
N SER A 8 -4.30 7.18 -18.72
CA SER A 8 -3.12 7.54 -17.95
C SER A 8 -1.93 7.50 -18.89
N LYS A 9 -1.37 8.67 -19.24
CA LYS A 9 -0.10 8.74 -19.97
C LYS A 9 0.99 8.24 -19.04
N VAL A 10 1.33 6.96 -19.13
CA VAL A 10 2.48 6.40 -18.42
C VAL A 10 3.71 6.69 -19.26
N ALA A 11 4.58 7.56 -18.76
CA ALA A 11 5.92 7.70 -19.32
C ALA A 11 6.78 6.55 -18.79
N PRO A 12 7.54 5.84 -19.64
CA PRO A 12 8.52 4.87 -19.18
C PRO A 12 9.48 5.50 -18.16
N ALA A 13 9.82 4.78 -17.09
CA ALA A 13 10.94 5.17 -16.24
C ALA A 13 12.24 4.96 -17.02
N GLN A 14 13.21 5.85 -16.84
CA GLN A 14 14.52 5.76 -17.49
C GLN A 14 15.53 4.99 -16.63
N THR A 15 15.28 4.88 -15.33
CA THR A 15 16.13 4.17 -14.37
C THR A 15 15.31 3.30 -13.42
N LEU A 16 15.94 2.27 -12.82
CA LEU A 16 15.32 1.49 -11.75
C LEU A 16 14.93 2.36 -10.56
N LYS A 17 15.73 3.37 -10.24
CA LYS A 17 15.44 4.33 -9.17
C LYS A 17 14.14 5.08 -9.45
N GLU A 18 13.96 5.63 -10.65
CA GLU A 18 12.70 6.30 -11.03
C GLU A 18 11.47 5.37 -10.99
N ASP A 19 11.62 4.10 -11.38
CA ASP A 19 10.52 3.13 -11.26
C ASP A 19 10.22 2.84 -9.78
N SER A 20 11.27 2.71 -8.96
CA SER A 20 11.17 2.39 -7.54
C SER A 20 10.41 3.47 -6.77
N GLU A 21 10.57 4.74 -7.15
CA GLU A 21 9.87 5.90 -6.59
C GLU A 21 8.36 5.90 -6.83
N ARG A 22 7.91 5.17 -7.86
CA ARG A 22 6.48 5.05 -8.21
C ARG A 22 5.78 3.92 -7.48
N ARG A 23 6.51 3.11 -6.71
CA ARG A 23 5.94 1.99 -5.95
C ARG A 23 5.37 2.45 -4.62
N ASP A 24 4.66 1.56 -3.95
CA ASP A 24 3.91 1.85 -2.73
C ASP A 24 4.77 1.71 -1.47
N PHE A 25 5.38 0.54 -1.28
CA PHE A 25 6.13 0.19 -0.08
C PHE A 25 7.59 -0.11 -0.40
N THR A 26 8.46 0.14 0.57
CA THR A 26 9.91 -0.08 0.46
C THR A 26 10.26 -1.50 0.02
N PHE A 27 9.66 -2.53 0.64
CA PHE A 27 9.93 -3.92 0.25
C PHE A 27 9.38 -4.28 -1.16
N ASN A 28 8.40 -3.53 -1.66
CA ASN A 28 7.88 -3.72 -3.02
C ASN A 28 8.71 -2.99 -4.09
N SER A 29 9.72 -2.21 -3.68
CA SER A 29 10.63 -1.46 -4.54
C SER A 29 12.05 -2.01 -4.60
N VAL A 30 12.20 -3.29 -4.25
CA VAL A 30 13.43 -4.06 -4.43
C VAL A 30 13.40 -4.76 -5.80
N TYR A 31 14.53 -4.72 -6.51
CA TYR A 31 14.71 -5.38 -7.81
C TYR A 31 15.86 -6.38 -7.75
N ILE A 32 15.80 -7.39 -8.61
CA ILE A 32 16.87 -8.36 -8.81
C ILE A 32 17.06 -8.58 -10.31
N ASN A 33 18.32 -8.61 -10.78
CA ASN A 33 18.62 -8.99 -12.16
C ASN A 33 18.80 -10.51 -12.31
N LEU A 34 19.10 -10.97 -13.52
CA LEU A 34 19.23 -12.40 -13.82
C LEU A 34 20.46 -13.03 -13.17
N GLU A 35 21.46 -12.21 -12.86
CA GLU A 35 22.70 -12.56 -12.18
C GLU A 35 22.54 -12.63 -10.65
N GLY A 36 21.38 -12.20 -10.13
CA GLY A 36 21.07 -12.20 -8.71
C GLY A 36 21.49 -10.94 -7.95
N GLU A 37 21.94 -9.89 -8.65
CA GLU A 37 22.27 -8.61 -8.04
C GLU A 37 21.01 -7.90 -7.58
N VAL A 38 21.02 -7.43 -6.33
CA VAL A 38 19.89 -6.76 -5.68
C VAL A 38 20.06 -5.25 -5.75
N PHE A 39 19.02 -4.58 -6.25
CA PHE A 39 18.93 -3.11 -6.28
C PHE A 39 17.86 -2.67 -5.28
N ASP A 40 18.29 -2.07 -4.18
CA ASP A 40 17.43 -1.58 -3.10
C ASP A 40 17.77 -0.12 -2.76
N PHE A 41 16.93 0.80 -3.23
CA PHE A 41 17.14 2.24 -3.06
C PHE A 41 16.54 2.80 -1.75
N TYR A 42 15.69 2.01 -1.07
CA TYR A 42 14.86 2.49 0.05
C TYR A 42 14.88 1.57 1.28
N SER A 43 15.88 0.71 1.39
CA SER A 43 16.03 -0.27 2.48
C SER A 43 14.85 -1.26 2.56
N GLY A 44 14.27 -1.61 1.43
CA GLY A 44 13.17 -2.57 1.33
C GLY A 44 13.53 -3.97 1.82
N VAL A 45 14.77 -4.42 1.59
CA VAL A 45 15.24 -5.72 2.10
C VAL A 45 15.27 -5.72 3.62
N LYS A 46 15.83 -4.66 4.21
CA LYS A 46 15.88 -4.48 5.67
C LYS A 46 14.48 -4.41 6.25
N ASP A 47 13.61 -3.58 5.68
CA ASP A 47 12.23 -3.41 6.15
C ASP A 47 11.46 -4.74 6.11
N PHE A 48 11.65 -5.55 5.07
CA PHE A 48 11.05 -6.87 4.97
C PHE A 48 11.50 -7.80 6.11
N TYR A 49 12.81 -7.92 6.35
CA TYR A 49 13.34 -8.77 7.42
C TYR A 49 12.95 -8.29 8.83
N GLU A 50 12.80 -6.98 9.00
CA GLU A 50 12.43 -6.38 10.28
C GLU A 50 10.90 -6.28 10.49
N ASN A 51 10.11 -6.79 9.53
CA ASN A 51 8.63 -6.76 9.49
C ASN A 51 8.04 -5.34 9.42
N HIS A 52 8.76 -4.37 8.86
CA HIS A 52 8.28 -3.01 8.66
C HIS A 52 7.40 -2.90 7.41
N LEU A 53 6.17 -2.46 7.60
CA LEU A 53 5.30 -2.00 6.51
C LEU A 53 5.44 -0.48 6.41
N ARG A 54 6.10 -0.01 5.35
CA ARG A 54 6.50 1.39 5.22
C ARG A 54 6.29 1.91 3.81
N PHE A 55 5.61 3.05 3.70
CA PHE A 55 5.53 3.84 2.47
C PHE A 55 6.90 4.43 2.11
N ILE A 56 7.26 4.43 0.82
CA ILE A 56 8.58 4.91 0.33
C ILE A 56 8.82 6.39 0.70
N PHE A 57 7.86 7.25 0.38
CA PHE A 57 7.82 8.67 0.68
C PHE A 57 6.67 9.01 1.63
N ASN A 58 6.34 10.30 1.73
CA ASN A 58 5.20 10.78 2.49
C ASN A 58 3.93 9.98 2.15
N PRO A 59 3.24 9.39 3.15
CA PRO A 59 2.10 8.51 2.92
C PRO A 59 0.89 9.25 2.35
N ILE A 60 0.67 10.52 2.71
CA ILE A 60 -0.43 11.34 2.18
C ILE A 60 -0.24 11.51 0.66
N ASP A 61 0.94 11.95 0.23
CA ASP A 61 1.22 12.19 -1.19
C ASP A 61 1.09 10.90 -2.01
N GLN A 62 1.56 9.78 -1.49
CA GLN A 62 1.49 8.50 -2.18
C GLN A 62 0.06 7.94 -2.27
N ILE A 63 -0.73 8.07 -1.20
CA ILE A 63 -2.15 7.65 -1.22
C ILE A 63 -2.95 8.54 -2.19
N GLN A 64 -2.67 9.84 -2.25
CA GLN A 64 -3.35 10.73 -3.19
C GLN A 64 -3.01 10.44 -4.66
N GLN A 65 -1.82 9.90 -4.95
CA GLN A 65 -1.46 9.43 -6.29
C GLN A 65 -2.27 8.19 -6.70
N ASP A 66 -2.48 7.26 -5.77
CA ASP A 66 -3.35 6.10 -5.97
C ASP A 66 -3.97 5.65 -4.63
N TYR A 67 -5.24 5.97 -4.43
CA TYR A 67 -5.97 5.65 -3.20
C TYR A 67 -6.07 4.14 -2.93
N LEU A 68 -5.85 3.28 -3.94
CA LEU A 68 -5.78 1.83 -3.73
C LEU A 68 -4.58 1.42 -2.86
N ARG A 69 -3.53 2.26 -2.75
CA ARG A 69 -2.37 1.99 -1.89
C ARG A 69 -2.74 1.93 -0.41
N ALA A 70 -3.70 2.71 0.05
CA ALA A 70 -4.19 2.64 1.42
C ALA A 70 -4.84 1.28 1.72
N LEU A 71 -5.61 0.75 0.77
CA LEU A 71 -6.22 -0.59 0.89
C LEU A 71 -5.18 -1.71 0.81
N ARG A 72 -4.16 -1.55 -0.04
CA ARG A 72 -2.98 -2.44 -0.07
C ARG A 72 -2.25 -2.43 1.26
N TYR A 73 -2.06 -1.26 1.88
CA TYR A 73 -1.45 -1.14 3.21
C TYR A 73 -2.27 -1.92 4.24
N ILE A 74 -3.59 -1.71 4.29
CA ILE A 74 -4.49 -2.45 5.17
C ILE A 74 -4.33 -3.95 4.95
N ARG A 75 -4.28 -4.44 3.71
CA ARG A 75 -4.02 -5.85 3.40
C ARG A 75 -2.66 -6.32 3.94
N PHE A 76 -1.60 -5.55 3.71
CA PHE A 76 -0.24 -5.93 4.11
C PHE A 76 0.02 -5.82 5.61
N LEU A 77 -0.88 -5.23 6.41
CA LEU A 77 -0.84 -5.40 7.88
C LEU A 77 -0.85 -6.87 8.30
N SER A 78 -1.42 -7.74 7.47
CA SER A 78 -1.48 -9.20 7.67
C SER A 78 -0.33 -9.97 7.02
N LEU A 79 0.71 -9.29 6.50
CA LEU A 79 1.87 -9.95 5.90
C LEU A 79 2.75 -10.64 6.95
N PHE A 80 2.99 -9.96 8.07
CA PHE A 80 3.82 -10.45 9.15
C PHE A 80 2.99 -10.67 10.41
N LYS A 81 3.47 -11.56 11.30
CA LYS A 81 2.80 -11.83 12.58
C LYS A 81 2.68 -10.56 13.40
N ASN A 82 3.79 -9.82 13.48
CA ASN A 82 3.92 -8.56 14.20
C ASN A 82 4.38 -7.48 13.22
N THR A 83 3.48 -7.04 12.35
CA THR A 83 3.77 -5.96 11.40
C THR A 83 4.06 -4.67 12.17
N LYS A 84 5.24 -4.10 11.95
CA LYS A 84 5.65 -2.81 12.52
C LYS A 84 5.22 -1.68 11.57
N THR A 85 4.52 -0.70 12.12
CA THR A 85 3.97 0.44 11.39
C THR A 85 4.46 1.75 11.97
N ARG A 86 4.46 2.82 11.18
CA ARG A 86 4.67 4.19 11.68
C ARG A 86 3.32 4.86 11.91
N ASN A 87 3.27 5.78 12.89
CA ASN A 87 2.04 6.54 13.15
C ASN A 87 1.64 7.38 11.93
N GLU A 88 2.62 8.01 11.26
CA GLU A 88 2.35 8.83 10.05
C GLU A 88 1.64 8.05 8.93
N ASP A 89 1.95 6.76 8.76
CA ASP A 89 1.32 5.91 7.74
C ASP A 89 -0.14 5.61 8.11
N ILE A 90 -0.39 5.35 9.40
CA ILE A 90 -1.74 5.11 9.92
C ILE A 90 -2.57 6.40 9.84
N ASP A 91 -2.02 7.51 10.32
CA ASP A 91 -2.68 8.81 10.36
C ASP A 91 -3.09 9.25 8.96
N ALA A 92 -2.25 9.04 7.95
CA ALA A 92 -2.58 9.33 6.56
C ALA A 92 -3.75 8.48 6.02
N ILE A 93 -3.81 7.19 6.37
CA ILE A 93 -4.90 6.30 5.96
C ILE A 93 -6.22 6.72 6.62
N LEU A 94 -6.19 7.07 7.91
CA LEU A 94 -7.38 7.54 8.63
C LEU A 94 -7.87 8.87 8.07
N LEU A 95 -6.94 9.82 7.86
CA LEU A 95 -7.23 11.13 7.28
C LEU A 95 -7.88 11.02 5.90
N LEU A 96 -7.40 10.11 5.05
CA LEU A 96 -7.87 9.96 3.66
C LEU A 96 -8.96 8.89 3.50
N SER A 97 -9.46 8.31 4.59
CA SER A 97 -10.45 7.21 4.57
C SER A 97 -11.68 7.52 3.70
N LYS A 98 -12.25 8.73 3.83
CA LYS A 98 -13.37 9.19 2.99
C LYS A 98 -12.99 9.31 1.52
N ASN A 99 -11.81 9.85 1.23
CA ASN A 99 -11.33 9.99 -0.14
C ASN A 99 -11.15 8.62 -0.83
N ILE A 100 -10.81 7.58 -0.10
CA ILE A 100 -10.75 6.22 -0.66
C ILE A 100 -12.12 5.80 -1.23
N PHE A 101 -13.22 6.07 -0.52
CA PHE A 101 -14.57 5.79 -1.02
C PHE A 101 -14.94 6.66 -2.23
N ASP A 102 -14.56 7.93 -2.21
CA ASP A 102 -14.88 8.87 -3.29
C ASP A 102 -14.14 8.54 -4.59
N PHE A 103 -12.89 8.07 -4.50
CA PHE A 103 -12.00 7.91 -5.66
C PHE A 103 -11.72 6.46 -6.07
N VAL A 104 -11.98 5.48 -5.21
CA VAL A 104 -11.81 4.05 -5.54
C VAL A 104 -13.17 3.40 -5.76
N LYS A 105 -13.36 2.82 -6.95
CA LYS A 105 -14.57 2.05 -7.25
C LYS A 105 -14.73 0.89 -6.25
N GLU A 106 -15.93 0.71 -5.71
CA GLU A 106 -16.25 -0.38 -4.77
C GLU A 106 -15.77 -1.77 -5.22
N LYS A 107 -15.88 -2.08 -6.52
CA LYS A 107 -15.37 -3.34 -7.07
C LYS A 107 -13.86 -3.52 -6.81
N LYS A 108 -13.07 -2.46 -6.97
CA LYS A 108 -11.62 -2.49 -6.66
C LYS A 108 -11.38 -2.58 -5.16
N ILE A 109 -12.18 -1.89 -4.35
CA ILE A 109 -12.14 -1.99 -2.88
C ILE A 109 -12.33 -3.45 -2.46
N SER A 110 -13.42 -4.08 -2.91
CA SER A 110 -13.72 -5.48 -2.61
C SER A 110 -12.65 -6.44 -3.12
N GLN A 111 -12.15 -6.25 -4.34
CA GLN A 111 -11.08 -7.09 -4.88
C GLN A 111 -9.79 -7.01 -4.06
N GLU A 112 -9.45 -5.83 -3.53
CA GLU A 112 -8.24 -5.68 -2.72
C GLU A 112 -8.44 -6.22 -1.30
N LEU A 113 -9.56 -5.92 -0.64
CA LEU A 113 -9.83 -6.36 0.72
C LEU A 113 -10.13 -7.86 0.83
N LYS A 114 -10.75 -8.49 -0.17
CA LYS A 114 -10.97 -9.95 -0.18
C LYS A 114 -9.68 -10.76 -0.14
N LYS A 115 -8.55 -10.20 -0.58
CA LYS A 115 -7.23 -10.85 -0.51
C LYS A 115 -6.72 -10.96 0.93
N ILE A 116 -7.31 -10.25 1.91
CA ILE A 116 -6.94 -10.36 3.33
C ILE A 116 -7.08 -11.80 3.83
N LYS A 117 -8.11 -12.53 3.37
CA LYS A 117 -8.34 -13.93 3.77
C LYS A 117 -7.18 -14.86 3.40
N ASP A 118 -6.44 -14.51 2.35
CA ASP A 118 -5.31 -15.28 1.82
C ASP A 118 -3.97 -14.82 2.46
N MET A 119 -4.00 -13.81 3.34
CA MET A 119 -2.80 -13.33 4.03
C MET A 119 -2.46 -14.21 5.25
N PRO A 120 -1.17 -14.45 5.56
CA PRO A 120 -0.76 -15.35 6.64
C PRO A 120 -1.31 -14.99 8.02
N PHE A 121 -1.50 -13.69 8.30
CA PHE A 121 -1.97 -13.19 9.60
C PHE A 121 -3.22 -12.32 9.47
N SER A 122 -4.22 -12.80 8.71
CA SER A 122 -5.44 -12.06 8.32
C SER A 122 -6.16 -11.29 9.44
N LEU A 123 -6.09 -11.79 10.68
CA LEU A 123 -6.65 -11.11 11.85
C LEU A 123 -6.04 -9.71 12.09
N ASN A 124 -4.80 -9.46 11.68
CA ASN A 124 -4.15 -8.15 11.87
C ASN A 124 -4.91 -7.05 11.12
N SER A 125 -5.24 -7.27 9.85
CA SER A 125 -6.03 -6.33 9.05
C SER A 125 -7.46 -6.18 9.58
N LEU A 126 -8.09 -7.29 9.98
CA LEU A 126 -9.46 -7.26 10.53
C LEU A 126 -9.53 -6.49 11.85
N ASN A 127 -8.56 -6.70 12.74
CA ASN A 127 -8.47 -5.99 14.01
C ASN A 127 -8.19 -4.51 13.79
N PHE A 128 -7.33 -4.17 12.83
CA PHE A 128 -7.08 -2.79 12.44
C PHE A 128 -8.38 -2.10 11.98
N LEU A 129 -9.12 -2.69 11.04
CA LEU A 129 -10.39 -2.13 10.56
C LEU A 129 -11.43 -1.96 11.69
N LYS A 130 -11.53 -2.95 12.59
CA LYS A 130 -12.47 -2.88 13.73
C LYS A 130 -12.09 -1.81 14.76
N LYS A 131 -10.78 -1.60 14.96
CA LYS A 131 -10.23 -0.65 15.93
C LYS A 131 -10.48 0.80 15.53
N HIS A 132 -10.47 1.11 14.23
CA HIS A 132 -10.58 2.47 13.71
C HIS A 132 -11.99 2.75 13.18
N GLN A 133 -12.70 3.70 13.79
CA GLN A 133 -14.10 3.98 13.46
C GLN A 133 -14.27 4.43 12.01
N GLU A 134 -13.33 5.21 11.50
CA GLU A 134 -13.27 5.75 10.14
C GLU A 134 -13.17 4.66 9.07
N LEU A 135 -12.76 3.45 9.45
CA LEU A 135 -12.54 2.34 8.54
C LEU A 135 -13.57 1.22 8.69
N LYS A 136 -14.53 1.33 9.61
CA LYS A 136 -15.51 0.26 9.89
C LYS A 136 -16.33 -0.12 8.65
N ASP A 137 -16.67 0.84 7.81
CA ASP A 137 -17.46 0.60 6.60
C ASP A 137 -16.72 -0.27 5.57
N PHE A 138 -15.38 -0.38 5.66
CA PHE A 138 -14.63 -1.29 4.80
C PHE A 138 -14.86 -2.78 5.13
N LEU A 139 -15.36 -3.10 6.34
CA LEU A 139 -15.65 -4.47 6.75
C LEU A 139 -16.74 -5.13 5.88
N GLN A 140 -17.63 -4.35 5.27
CA GLN A 140 -18.68 -4.89 4.39
C GLN A 140 -18.14 -5.51 3.09
N PHE A 141 -16.87 -5.27 2.74
CA PHE A 141 -16.27 -5.76 1.49
C PHE A 141 -15.45 -7.04 1.64
N ILE A 142 -15.25 -7.51 2.88
CA ILE A 142 -14.47 -8.70 3.23
C ILE A 142 -15.41 -9.90 3.31
#